data_AF-A0A9N9NIS6-F1
#
_entry.id   AF-A0A9N9NIS6-F1
#
_cell.length_a   1.000
_cell.length_b   1.000
_cell.length_c   1.000
_cell.angle_alpha   90.00
_cell.angle_beta   90.00
_cell.angle_gamma   90.00
#
_symmetry.space_group_name_H-M   'P 1'
#
loop_
_entity.id
_entity.type
_entity.pdbx_description
1 polymer ?
#
loop_
_entity_poly.entity_id
_entity_poly.type
_entity_poly.pdbx_seq_one_letter_code
_entity_poly.pdbx_strand_id
1 'polypeptide(L)'
;EIVREIAKRILQNRYGFSEDQVNDLFSIQKNDQCENTHREKETIGEMAQQILQDKLTIRDVRAEAYALALSAKNANAGSSQLRNIGALPQIIEATKFPDIIEEANKIQMNNRKKAETKRIDYPDEFTLESVKKRLDAYDIKTLPDYQALADIMVMLCIHPAELRTLRITDAGVTGYAKNRS
;
A
#
# COMPACT_ATOMS: atom_id res chain seq x y z
N GLU A 1 -10.05 -29.72 -4.97
CA GLU A 1 -11.05 -30.30 -4.03
C GLU A 1 -10.75 -30.15 -2.53
N ILE A 2 -9.70 -30.79 -1.97
CA ILE A 2 -9.59 -31.08 -0.52
C ILE A 2 -9.63 -29.82 0.37
N VAL A 3 -8.89 -28.77 0.00
CA VAL A 3 -8.84 -27.53 0.79
C VAL A 3 -10.19 -26.80 0.79
N ARG A 4 -10.93 -26.88 -0.32
CA ARG A 4 -12.27 -26.28 -0.44
C ARG A 4 -13.25 -26.97 0.50
N GLU A 5 -13.22 -28.29 0.58
CA GLU A 5 -14.12 -29.04 1.47
C GLU A 5 -13.78 -28.89 2.96
N ILE A 6 -12.50 -28.70 3.31
CA ILE A 6 -12.12 -28.35 4.68
C ILE A 6 -12.69 -26.97 5.04
N ALA A 7 -12.58 -25.99 4.13
CA ALA A 7 -13.10 -24.65 4.36
C ALA A 7 -14.64 -24.63 4.50
N LYS A 8 -15.37 -25.40 3.67
CA LYS A 8 -16.82 -25.54 3.79
C LYS A 8 -17.23 -26.06 5.17
N ARG A 9 -16.59 -27.14 5.64
CA ARG A 9 -16.88 -27.76 6.94
C ARG A 9 -16.59 -26.82 8.11
N ILE A 10 -15.55 -26.00 8.02
CA ILE A 10 -15.25 -25.00 9.06
C ILE A 10 -16.36 -23.95 9.12
N LEU A 11 -16.82 -23.44 7.97
CA LEU A 11 -17.89 -22.44 7.92
C LEU A 11 -19.21 -22.97 8.49
N GLN A 12 -19.60 -24.20 8.13
CA GLN A 12 -20.82 -24.81 8.66
C GLN A 12 -20.72 -25.10 10.16
N ASN A 13 -19.64 -25.74 10.61
CA ASN A 13 -19.57 -26.29 11.97
C ASN A 13 -19.14 -25.26 13.03
N ARG A 14 -18.28 -24.28 12.69
CA ARG A 14 -17.84 -23.27 13.66
C ARG A 14 -18.68 -22.01 13.65
N TYR A 15 -19.23 -21.65 12.49
CA TYR A 15 -19.85 -20.34 12.29
C TYR A 15 -21.34 -20.45 11.92
N GLY A 16 -21.88 -21.66 11.81
CA GLY A 16 -23.32 -21.90 11.66
C GLY A 16 -23.87 -21.57 10.27
N PHE A 17 -23.03 -21.45 9.25
CA PHE A 17 -23.50 -21.21 7.89
C PHE A 17 -24.25 -22.42 7.34
N SER A 18 -25.36 -22.18 6.64
CA SER A 18 -26.10 -23.23 5.94
C SER A 18 -25.32 -23.74 4.72
N GLU A 19 -25.62 -24.95 4.27
CA GLU A 19 -24.99 -25.54 3.09
C GLU A 19 -25.20 -24.70 1.82
N ASP A 20 -26.39 -24.12 1.65
CA ASP A 20 -26.71 -23.25 0.52
C ASP A 20 -25.86 -21.98 0.53
N GLN A 21 -25.69 -21.33 1.69
CA GLN A 21 -24.83 -20.15 1.84
C GLN A 21 -23.36 -20.44 1.55
N VAL A 22 -22.86 -21.60 1.98
CA VAL A 22 -21.49 -22.01 1.72
C VAL A 22 -21.29 -22.33 0.24
N ASN A 23 -22.25 -23.00 -0.39
CA ASN A 23 -22.16 -23.32 -1.82
C ASN A 23 -22.22 -22.06 -2.70
N ASP A 24 -23.04 -21.07 -2.36
CA ASP A 24 -23.06 -19.76 -3.06
C ASP A 24 -21.70 -19.05 -2.97
N LEU A 25 -21.11 -18.98 -1.76
CA LEU A 25 -19.83 -18.31 -1.51
C LEU A 25 -18.69 -18.89 -2.37
N PHE A 26 -18.66 -20.22 -2.52
CA PHE A 26 -17.65 -20.90 -3.33
C PHE A 26 -18.00 -20.97 -4.83
N SER A 27 -19.25 -20.74 -5.21
CA SER A 27 -19.69 -20.65 -6.60
C SER A 27 -19.33 -19.31 -7.23
N ILE A 28 -19.36 -18.22 -6.44
CA ILE A 28 -18.89 -16.89 -6.85
C ILE A 28 -17.41 -16.92 -7.28
N GLN A 29 -16.58 -17.74 -6.61
CA GLN A 29 -15.16 -17.90 -6.99
C GLN A 29 -14.91 -18.71 -8.28
N LYS A 30 -15.91 -19.42 -8.83
CA LYS A 30 -15.73 -20.18 -10.07
C LYS A 30 -16.10 -19.40 -11.34
N ASN A 31 -16.85 -18.31 -11.22
CA ASN A 31 -17.32 -17.55 -12.37
C ASN A 31 -16.64 -16.18 -12.42
N ASP A 32 -15.51 -16.11 -13.13
CA ASP A 32 -14.90 -14.89 -13.64
C ASP A 32 -15.71 -14.25 -14.80
N GLN A 33 -17.04 -14.40 -14.80
CA GLN A 33 -17.91 -13.69 -15.73
C GLN A 33 -19.09 -13.08 -14.99
N CYS A 34 -19.02 -11.75 -14.93
CA CYS A 34 -20.02 -10.82 -14.45
C CYS A 34 -21.36 -11.06 -15.16
N GLU A 35 -22.35 -11.59 -14.45
CA GLU A 35 -23.74 -11.40 -14.80
C GLU A 35 -24.53 -10.92 -13.58
N ASN A 36 -25.18 -9.78 -13.79
CA ASN A 36 -25.92 -9.01 -12.81
C ASN A 36 -27.06 -9.85 -12.22
N THR A 37 -26.89 -10.31 -10.98
CA THR A 37 -28.03 -10.56 -10.10
C THR A 37 -28.09 -9.44 -9.07
N HIS A 38 -29.26 -8.84 -9.00
CA HIS A 38 -29.62 -7.62 -8.30
C HIS A 38 -29.47 -7.80 -6.77
N ARG A 39 -28.22 -7.82 -6.28
CA ARG A 39 -27.90 -7.58 -4.87
C ARG A 39 -27.21 -6.23 -4.85
N GLU A 40 -27.83 -5.28 -4.16
CA GLU A 40 -27.32 -3.93 -3.97
C GLU A 40 -25.82 -4.03 -3.61
N LYS A 41 -24.98 -3.41 -4.44
CA LYS A 41 -23.52 -3.41 -4.24
C LYS A 41 -23.24 -2.65 -2.96
N GLU A 42 -23.14 -3.39 -1.87
CA GLU A 42 -22.67 -2.87 -0.60
C GLU A 42 -21.27 -2.28 -0.82
N THR A 43 -21.18 -0.98 -0.66
CA THR A 43 -19.95 -0.22 -0.85
C THR A 43 -18.96 -0.56 0.25
N ILE A 44 -17.66 -0.37 0.00
CA ILE A 44 -16.61 -0.54 1.02
C ILE A 44 -16.92 0.26 2.29
N GLY A 45 -17.60 1.40 2.16
CA GLY A 45 -18.08 2.21 3.27
C GLY A 45 -19.20 1.54 4.07
N GLU A 46 -20.17 0.90 3.41
CA GLU A 46 -21.28 0.18 4.07
C GLU A 46 -20.77 -1.09 4.78
N MET A 47 -19.86 -1.85 4.17
CA MET A 47 -19.20 -2.98 4.84
C MET A 47 -18.41 -2.53 6.08
N ALA A 48 -17.69 -1.41 6.00
CA ALA A 48 -16.96 -0.86 7.14
C ALA A 48 -17.90 -0.37 8.25
N GLN A 49 -19.06 0.20 7.90
CA GLN A 49 -20.09 0.58 8.86
C GLN A 49 -20.77 -0.63 9.50
N GLN A 50 -21.00 -1.70 8.75
CA GLN A 50 -21.56 -2.94 9.26
C GLN A 50 -20.58 -3.65 10.21
N ILE A 51 -19.27 -3.66 9.90
CA ILE A 51 -18.21 -4.13 10.82
C ILE A 51 -18.13 -3.29 12.10
N LEU A 52 -18.48 -2.00 12.02
CA LEU A 52 -18.62 -1.10 13.17
C LEU A 52 -19.92 -1.32 13.97
N GLN A 53 -21.00 -1.78 13.32
CA GLN A 53 -22.30 -2.06 13.93
C GLN A 53 -22.38 -3.47 14.53
N ASP A 54 -21.76 -4.46 13.89
CA ASP A 54 -21.54 -5.78 14.45
C ASP A 54 -20.50 -5.66 15.56
N LYS A 55 -20.81 -6.21 16.73
CA LYS A 55 -19.92 -6.19 17.91
C LYS A 55 -18.72 -7.12 17.72
N LEU A 56 -17.97 -6.97 16.64
CA LEU A 56 -16.69 -7.66 16.43
C LEU A 56 -15.78 -7.29 17.61
N THR A 57 -15.48 -8.30 18.42
CA THR A 57 -14.63 -8.06 19.59
C THR A 57 -13.20 -7.79 19.12
N ILE A 58 -12.41 -7.10 19.94
CA ILE A 58 -10.99 -6.86 19.65
C ILE A 58 -10.25 -8.17 19.31
N ARG A 59 -10.68 -9.30 19.90
CA ARG A 59 -10.14 -10.62 19.62
C ARG A 59 -10.42 -11.09 18.20
N ASP A 60 -11.63 -10.83 17.70
CA ASP A 60 -12.05 -11.28 16.37
C ASP A 60 -11.36 -10.42 15.30
N VAL A 61 -11.30 -9.09 15.50
CA VAL A 61 -10.51 -8.17 14.66
C VAL A 61 -9.03 -8.56 14.63
N ARG A 62 -8.46 -8.95 15.79
CA ARG A 62 -7.08 -9.42 15.87
C ARG A 62 -6.87 -10.72 15.09
N ALA A 63 -7.80 -11.68 15.19
CA ALA A 63 -7.70 -12.96 14.50
C ALA A 63 -7.76 -12.79 12.97
N GLU A 64 -8.69 -11.97 12.48
CA GLU A 64 -8.80 -11.65 11.05
C GLU A 64 -7.59 -10.89 10.53
N ALA A 65 -7.14 -9.86 11.25
CA ALA A 65 -5.96 -9.09 10.87
C ALA A 65 -4.71 -9.97 10.78
N TYR A 66 -4.55 -10.92 11.71
CA TYR A 66 -3.43 -11.87 11.69
C TYR A 66 -3.50 -12.82 10.49
N ALA A 67 -4.69 -13.36 10.19
CA ALA A 67 -4.90 -14.22 9.02
C ALA A 67 -4.62 -13.48 7.69
N LEU A 68 -5.07 -12.23 7.59
CA LEU A 68 -4.79 -11.36 6.44
C LEU A 68 -3.29 -11.08 6.29
N ALA A 69 -2.60 -10.76 7.39
CA ALA A 69 -1.17 -10.48 7.37
C ALA A 69 -0.33 -11.71 6.97
N LEU A 70 -0.73 -12.91 7.38
CA LEU A 70 -0.10 -14.16 6.93
C LEU A 70 -0.39 -14.49 5.46
N SER A 71 -1.56 -14.12 4.94
CA SER A 71 -1.93 -14.34 3.54
C SER A 71 -1.27 -13.32 2.59
N ALA A 72 -0.99 -12.12 3.09
CA ALA A 72 -0.35 -11.06 2.32
C ALA A 72 1.12 -11.39 2.04
N LYS A 73 1.49 -11.46 0.75
CA LYS A 73 2.88 -11.71 0.34
C LYS A 73 3.85 -10.63 0.85
N ASN A 74 3.37 -9.39 1.06
CA ASN A 74 4.17 -8.21 1.38
C ASN A 74 3.46 -7.36 2.47
N ALA A 75 3.49 -7.78 3.73
CA ALA A 75 2.65 -7.23 4.82
C ALA A 75 3.09 -5.86 5.40
N ASN A 76 3.51 -4.88 4.59
CA ASN A 76 4.01 -3.59 5.11
C ASN A 76 3.05 -2.39 4.98
N ALA A 77 1.85 -2.56 4.39
CA ALA A 77 0.98 -1.43 4.04
C ALA A 77 -0.21 -1.17 4.99
N GLY A 78 -0.54 -2.06 5.92
CA GLY A 78 -1.86 -2.04 6.59
C GLY A 78 -2.05 -0.97 7.67
N SER A 79 -1.01 -0.61 8.44
CA SER A 79 -1.21 0.16 9.68
C SER A 79 -1.49 1.65 9.47
N SER A 80 -0.89 2.27 8.45
CA SER A 80 -1.12 3.69 8.13
C SER A 80 -2.52 3.94 7.58
N GLN A 81 -3.07 2.96 6.86
CA GLN A 81 -4.40 3.05 6.26
C GLN A 81 -5.50 3.04 7.34
N LEU A 82 -5.34 2.24 8.40
CA LEU A 82 -6.25 2.21 9.55
C LEU A 82 -6.32 3.54 10.32
N ARG A 83 -5.18 4.24 10.46
CA ARG A 83 -5.15 5.58 11.08
C ARG A 83 -5.89 6.61 10.23
N ASN A 84 -5.75 6.54 8.90
CA ASN A 84 -6.39 7.49 7.99
C ASN A 84 -7.91 7.36 7.94
N ILE A 85 -8.45 6.16 8.18
CA ILE A 85 -9.91 5.91 8.25
C ILE A 85 -10.50 6.12 9.65
N GLY A 86 -9.73 6.64 10.61
CA GLY A 86 -10.23 6.99 11.95
C GLY A 86 -10.41 5.80 12.90
N ALA A 87 -9.71 4.68 12.69
CA ALA A 87 -9.80 3.53 13.57
C ALA A 87 -9.37 3.85 15.02
N LEU A 88 -10.03 3.23 16.00
CA LEU A 88 -9.70 3.41 17.41
C LEU A 88 -8.26 2.94 17.70
N PRO A 89 -7.52 3.62 18.59
CA PRO A 89 -6.15 3.23 18.96
C PRO A 89 -6.02 1.77 19.40
N GLN A 90 -7.01 1.22 20.09
CA GLN A 90 -7.03 -0.16 20.58
C GLN A 90 -7.06 -1.18 19.43
N ILE A 91 -7.78 -0.87 18.35
CA ILE A 91 -7.81 -1.69 17.13
C ILE A 91 -6.44 -1.65 16.45
N ILE A 92 -5.85 -0.46 16.34
CA ILE A 92 -4.51 -0.29 15.76
C ILE A 92 -3.47 -1.10 16.55
N GLU A 93 -3.48 -1.02 17.88
CA GLU A 93 -2.56 -1.82 18.72
C GLU A 93 -2.82 -3.32 18.59
N ALA A 94 -4.08 -3.76 18.50
CA ALA A 94 -4.40 -5.18 18.32
C ALA A 94 -3.87 -5.76 17.00
N THR A 95 -3.64 -4.93 15.98
CA THR A 95 -3.05 -5.33 14.69
C THR A 95 -1.52 -5.34 14.65
N LYS A 96 -0.85 -4.95 15.75
CA LYS A 96 0.62 -5.01 15.84
C LYS A 96 1.06 -6.39 16.31
N PHE A 97 1.54 -7.19 15.36
CA PHE A 97 2.03 -8.54 15.61
C PHE A 97 3.56 -8.55 15.62
N PRO A 98 4.21 -8.76 16.79
CA PRO A 98 5.67 -8.63 16.91
C PRO A 98 6.46 -9.55 15.98
N ASP A 99 5.99 -10.78 15.82
CA ASP A 99 6.54 -11.81 14.94
C ASP A 99 6.50 -11.40 13.46
N ILE A 100 5.36 -10.88 13.00
CA ILE A 100 5.21 -10.39 11.62
C ILE A 100 6.07 -9.15 11.38
N ILE A 101 6.13 -8.24 12.36
CA ILE A 101 6.98 -7.03 12.29
C ILE A 101 8.46 -7.42 12.20
N GLU A 102 8.90 -8.38 13.00
CA GLU A 102 10.28 -8.87 12.99
C GLU A 102 10.66 -9.47 11.64
N GLU A 103 9.81 -10.36 11.08
CA GLU A 103 10.05 -10.97 9.78
C GLU A 103 10.02 -9.93 8.64
N ALA A 104 9.09 -8.98 8.66
CA ALA A 104 9.06 -7.89 7.70
C ALA A 104 10.34 -7.03 7.75
N ASN A 105 10.86 -6.75 8.95
CA ASN A 105 12.11 -6.02 9.13
C ASN A 105 13.31 -6.81 8.60
N LYS A 106 13.38 -8.12 8.85
CA LYS A 106 14.43 -9.00 8.28
C LYS A 106 14.38 -9.00 6.76
N ILE A 107 13.20 -9.10 6.15
CA ILE A 107 13.02 -9.05 4.70
C ILE A 107 13.49 -7.71 4.14
N GLN A 108 13.09 -6.59 4.75
CA GLN A 108 13.53 -5.26 4.33
C GLN A 108 15.06 -5.11 4.41
N MET A 109 15.67 -5.54 5.51
CA MET A 109 17.13 -5.51 5.68
C MET A 109 17.84 -6.36 4.62
N ASN A 110 17.36 -7.59 4.37
CA ASN A 110 17.94 -8.46 3.36
C ASN A 110 17.80 -7.89 1.94
N ASN A 111 16.66 -7.26 1.64
CA ASN A 111 16.44 -6.59 0.36
C ASN A 111 17.35 -5.37 0.18
N ARG A 112 17.60 -4.60 1.25
CA ARG A 112 18.59 -3.50 1.22
C ARG A 112 20.00 -4.01 0.91
N LYS A 113 20.45 -5.06 1.60
CA LYS A 113 21.76 -5.69 1.33
C LYS A 113 21.87 -6.20 -0.11
N LYS A 114 20.79 -6.77 -0.67
CA LYS A 114 20.74 -7.19 -2.07
C LYS A 114 20.75 -6.01 -3.05
N ALA A 115 20.17 -4.87 -2.68
CA ALA A 115 20.22 -3.66 -3.49
C ALA A 115 21.61 -3.02 -3.48
N GLU A 116 22.32 -3.06 -2.35
CA GLU A 116 23.69 -2.56 -2.23
C GLU A 116 24.70 -3.35 -3.07
N THR A 117 24.51 -4.67 -3.20
CA THR A 117 25.39 -5.52 -4.03
C THR A 117 25.06 -5.47 -5.52
N LYS A 118 23.86 -5.01 -5.89
CA LYS A 118 23.51 -4.75 -7.28
C LYS A 118 24.10 -3.41 -7.69
N ARG A 119 25.09 -3.46 -8.59
CA ARG A 119 25.51 -2.26 -9.31
C ARG A 119 24.30 -1.72 -10.06
N ILE A 120 23.88 -0.51 -9.74
CA ILE A 120 22.79 0.15 -10.47
C ILE A 120 23.38 0.54 -11.83
N ASP A 121 22.87 -0.11 -12.87
CA ASP A 121 23.12 0.29 -14.25
C ASP A 121 22.15 1.43 -14.55
N TYR A 122 22.66 2.66 -14.48
CA TYR A 122 21.86 3.84 -14.75
C TYR A 122 21.69 3.98 -16.27
N PRO A 123 20.46 4.24 -16.76
CA PRO A 123 20.27 4.57 -18.16
C PRO A 123 21.17 5.75 -18.58
N ASP A 124 21.69 5.70 -19.81
CA ASP A 124 22.60 6.72 -20.35
C ASP A 124 22.02 8.14 -20.28
N GLU A 125 20.70 8.26 -20.36
CA GLU A 125 19.94 9.51 -20.21
C GLU A 125 20.14 10.20 -18.85
N PHE A 126 20.52 9.48 -17.80
CA PHE A 126 20.80 10.03 -16.46
C PHE A 126 22.30 10.25 -16.20
N THR A 127 23.14 10.08 -17.22
CA THR A 127 24.55 10.51 -17.12
C THR A 127 24.62 12.02 -16.90
N LEU A 128 25.62 12.47 -16.13
CA LEU A 128 25.82 13.88 -15.83
C LEU A 128 25.92 14.74 -17.09
N GLU A 129 26.60 14.25 -18.12
CA GLU A 129 26.72 14.92 -19.42
C GLU A 129 25.38 15.05 -20.13
N SER A 130 24.57 13.98 -20.16
CA SER A 130 23.25 13.99 -20.78
C SER A 130 22.28 14.91 -20.05
N VAL A 131 22.24 14.85 -18.71
CA VAL A 131 21.41 15.74 -17.89
C VAL A 131 21.82 17.18 -18.12
N LYS A 132 23.11 17.50 -18.04
CA LYS A 132 23.63 18.86 -18.28
C LYS A 132 23.25 19.39 -19.65
N LYS A 133 23.41 18.58 -20.70
CA LYS A 133 23.06 18.97 -22.08
C LYS A 133 21.58 19.33 -22.21
N ARG A 134 20.67 18.60 -21.55
CA ARG A 134 19.23 18.91 -21.54
C ARG A 134 18.96 20.22 -20.81
N LEU A 135 19.62 20.45 -19.67
CA LEU A 135 19.47 21.66 -18.89
C LEU A 135 19.94 22.92 -19.62
N ASP A 136 21.08 22.84 -20.30
CA ASP A 136 21.61 23.93 -21.12
C ASP A 136 20.70 24.25 -22.32
N ALA A 137 19.88 23.28 -22.75
CA ALA A 137 18.93 23.43 -23.85
C ALA A 137 17.55 23.95 -23.41
N TYR A 138 17.25 24.03 -22.11
CA TYR A 138 15.93 24.47 -21.65
C TYR A 138 15.71 25.96 -21.88
N ASP A 139 14.61 26.28 -22.58
CA ASP A 139 14.13 27.65 -22.68
C ASP A 139 13.28 28.00 -21.45
N ILE A 140 13.86 28.82 -20.57
CA ILE A 140 13.22 29.33 -19.35
C ILE A 140 11.96 30.18 -19.61
N LYS A 141 11.70 30.58 -20.86
CA LYS A 141 10.48 31.32 -21.24
C LYS A 141 9.30 30.38 -21.47
N THR A 142 9.54 29.09 -21.64
CA THR A 142 8.52 28.07 -21.85
C THR A 142 8.19 27.35 -20.56
N LEU A 143 6.96 26.83 -20.46
CA LEU A 143 6.57 26.04 -19.31
C LEU A 143 7.36 24.72 -19.30
N PRO A 144 8.01 24.34 -18.19
CA PRO A 144 8.76 23.09 -18.12
C PRO A 144 7.84 21.88 -18.24
N ASP A 145 8.30 20.85 -18.95
CA ASP A 145 7.64 19.56 -19.05
C ASP A 145 8.06 18.61 -17.90
N TYR A 146 7.50 17.40 -17.88
CA TYR A 146 7.83 16.41 -16.85
C TYR A 146 9.30 15.97 -16.89
N GLN A 147 9.96 16.05 -18.06
CA GLN A 147 11.36 15.73 -18.20
C GLN A 147 12.24 16.79 -17.51
N ALA A 148 11.92 18.07 -17.72
CA ALA A 148 12.57 19.18 -17.04
C ALA A 148 12.42 19.06 -15.53
N LEU A 149 11.23 18.64 -15.06
CA LEU A 149 10.98 18.40 -13.65
C LEU A 149 11.86 17.27 -13.08
N ALA A 150 11.96 16.15 -13.79
CA ALA A 150 12.80 15.03 -13.40
C ALA A 150 14.29 15.39 -13.37
N ASP A 151 14.76 16.13 -14.37
CA ASP A 151 16.16 16.59 -14.46
C ASP A 151 16.51 17.54 -13.31
N ILE A 152 15.60 18.44 -12.93
CA ILE A 152 15.76 19.32 -11.75
C ILE A 152 15.80 18.49 -10.46
N MET A 153 14.93 17.49 -10.31
CA MET A 153 14.92 16.62 -9.14
C MET A 153 16.21 15.81 -9.00
N VAL A 154 16.75 15.30 -10.11
CA VAL A 154 18.03 14.59 -10.16
C VAL A 154 19.19 15.54 -9.86
N MET A 155 19.21 16.74 -10.45
CA MET A 155 20.26 17.73 -10.21
C MET A 155 20.31 18.18 -8.75
N LEU A 156 19.15 18.50 -8.18
CA LEU A 156 19.05 19.04 -6.82
C LEU A 156 19.03 17.93 -5.76
N CYS A 157 18.98 16.66 -6.17
CA CYS A 157 18.80 15.50 -5.28
C CYS A 157 17.59 15.67 -4.35
N ILE A 158 16.45 16.14 -4.90
CA ILE A 158 15.22 16.45 -4.15
C ILE A 158 14.19 15.34 -4.33
N HIS A 159 13.47 14.98 -3.26
CA HIS A 159 12.36 14.04 -3.35
C HIS A 159 11.13 14.67 -4.00
N PRO A 160 10.33 13.91 -4.79
CA PRO A 160 9.13 14.45 -5.45
C PRO A 160 8.13 15.13 -4.49
N ALA A 161 8.07 14.68 -3.23
CA ALA A 161 7.18 15.27 -2.22
C ALA A 161 7.64 16.67 -1.77
N GLU A 162 8.95 16.92 -1.73
CA GLU A 162 9.56 18.20 -1.33
C GLU A 162 9.42 19.27 -2.42
N LEU A 163 9.35 18.84 -3.68
CA LEU A 163 9.15 19.72 -4.82
C LEU A 163 7.84 20.51 -4.74
N ARG A 164 6.77 19.94 -4.16
CA ARG A 164 5.47 20.59 -4.01
C ARG A 164 5.51 21.85 -3.14
N THR A 165 6.45 21.89 -2.20
CA THR A 165 6.62 23.02 -1.27
C THR A 165 7.79 23.91 -1.65
N LEU A 166 8.57 23.56 -2.66
CA LEU A 166 9.74 24.31 -3.10
C LEU A 166 9.32 25.68 -3.65
N ARG A 167 9.92 26.75 -3.11
CA ARG A 167 9.68 28.13 -3.53
C ARG A 167 10.99 28.86 -3.68
N ILE A 168 11.15 29.56 -4.79
CA ILE A 168 12.24 30.52 -4.99
C ILE A 168 11.66 31.91 -4.70
N THR A 169 12.29 32.64 -3.79
CA THR A 169 11.90 34.00 -3.39
C THR A 169 13.11 34.91 -3.48
N ASP A 170 12.90 36.22 -3.44
CA ASP A 170 14.00 37.20 -3.42
C ASP A 170 14.92 37.04 -2.19
N ALA A 171 14.40 36.45 -1.11
CA ALA A 171 15.15 36.10 0.10
C ALA A 171 15.93 34.76 -0.02
N GLY A 172 15.85 34.08 -1.16
CA GLY A 172 16.47 32.78 -1.42
C GLY A 172 15.47 31.64 -1.61
N VAL A 173 15.98 30.41 -1.53
CA VAL A 173 15.19 29.18 -1.72
C VAL A 173 14.57 28.75 -0.39
N THR A 174 13.25 28.57 -0.35
CA THR A 174 12.48 28.17 0.83
C THR A 174 11.63 26.93 0.54
N GLY A 175 11.13 26.25 1.59
CA GLY A 175 10.27 25.07 1.46
C GLY A 175 11.01 23.74 1.23
N TYR A 176 12.34 23.77 1.17
CA TYR A 176 13.19 22.58 1.37
C TYR A 176 13.28 22.27 2.86
N ALA A 177 12.31 21.51 3.38
CA ALA A 177 12.41 20.94 4.71
C ALA A 177 13.13 19.60 4.59
N LYS A 178 14.46 19.61 4.68
CA LYS A 178 15.23 18.38 4.82
C LYS A 178 14.70 17.69 6.07
N ASN A 179 13.92 16.62 5.90
CA ASN A 179 13.46 15.81 7.02
C ASN A 179 14.70 15.25 7.70
N ARG A 180 15.20 15.95 8.74
CA ARG A 180 16.13 15.39 9.71
C ARG A 180 15.31 14.42 10.56
N SER A 181 15.16 13.21 10.05
CA SER A 181 14.89 12.03 10.87
C SER A 181 16.14 11.67 11.66
#